data_AF-A0A9D1URD9-F1
#
_entry.id   AF-A0A9D1URD9-F1
#
_cell.length_a   1.000
_cell.length_b   1.000
_cell.length_c   1.000
_cell.angle_alpha   90.00
_cell.angle_beta   90.00
_cell.angle_gamma   90.00
#
_symmetry.space_group_name_H-M   'P 1'
#
loop_
_entity.id
_entity.type
_entity.pdbx_description
1 polymer ?
#
loop_
_entity_poly.entity_id
_entity_poly.type
_entity_poly.pdbx_seq_one_letter_code
_entity_poly.pdbx_strand_id
1 'polypeptide(L)' 'PFNMTQQPGISVPCGTTSAGLPVGAQLVGARTKDRLVLRGGAALEAVMGERFTRPVPANRTASAGRTVPTAGGGAA' A
#
# COMPACT_ATOMS: atom_id res chain seq x y z
N PRO A 1 -1.36 0.76 17.03
CA PRO A 1 -1.26 -0.12 18.24
C PRO A 1 -0.43 -1.40 18.00
N PHE A 2 -0.65 -2.12 16.89
CA PHE A 2 -0.02 -3.44 16.67
C PHE A 2 1.50 -3.44 16.51
N ASN A 3 2.07 -2.30 16.09
CA ASN A 3 3.51 -2.11 15.91
C ASN A 3 4.32 -2.41 17.20
N MET A 4 3.83 -1.95 18.35
CA MET A 4 4.50 -2.18 19.64
C MET A 4 4.29 -3.60 20.16
N THR A 5 3.15 -4.20 19.84
CA THR A 5 2.81 -5.56 20.27
C THR A 5 3.43 -6.64 19.39
N GLN A 6 4.13 -6.28 18.30
CA GLN A 6 4.72 -7.16 17.28
C GLN A 6 3.80 -8.33 16.86
N GLN A 7 2.51 -8.04 16.73
CA GLN A 7 1.56 -8.99 16.18
C GLN A 7 1.74 -9.06 14.66
N PRO A 8 1.66 -10.26 14.06
CA PRO A 8 1.73 -10.38 12.61
C PRO A 8 0.53 -9.69 11.98
N GLY A 9 0.79 -8.88 10.95
CA GLY A 9 -0.26 -8.19 10.22
C GLY A 9 0.09 -8.04 8.74
N ILE A 10 -0.92 -8.08 7.90
CA ILE A 10 -0.82 -7.88 6.45
C ILE A 10 -1.91 -6.90 5.99
N SER A 11 -1.61 -6.14 4.95
CA SER A 11 -2.60 -5.31 4.26
C SER A 11 -2.93 -5.97 2.92
N VAL A 12 -4.21 -6.25 2.69
CA VAL A 12 -4.70 -6.88 1.47
C VAL A 12 -5.56 -5.87 0.72
N PRO A 13 -5.31 -5.61 -0.58
CA PRO A 13 -6.18 -4.75 -1.36
C PRO A 13 -7.61 -5.31 -1.44
N CYS A 14 -8.60 -4.49 -1.15
CA CYS A 14 -10.01 -4.92 -1.14
C CYS A 14 -10.92 -4.13 -2.09
N GLY A 15 -10.39 -3.09 -2.74
CA GLY A 15 -11.09 -2.37 -3.79
C GLY A 15 -10.63 -0.93 -3.95
N THR A 16 -11.52 -0.11 -4.52
CA THR A 16 -11.33 1.33 -4.70
C THR A 16 -12.53 2.11 -4.17
N THR A 17 -12.28 3.34 -3.71
CA THR A 17 -13.36 4.29 -3.39
C THR A 17 -14.07 4.77 -4.67
N SER A 18 -15.20 5.46 -4.52
CA SER A 18 -15.88 6.13 -5.64
C SER A 18 -15.02 7.19 -6.33
N ALA A 19 -14.02 7.75 -5.61
CA ALA A 19 -13.02 8.67 -6.15
C ALA A 19 -11.82 7.94 -6.80
N GLY A 20 -11.87 6.61 -6.94
CA GLY A 20 -10.81 5.82 -7.56
C GLY A 20 -9.56 5.62 -6.69
N LEU A 21 -9.63 5.91 -5.39
CA LEU A 21 -8.50 5.71 -4.47
C LEU A 21 -8.45 4.27 -3.95
N PRO A 22 -7.26 3.66 -3.83
CA PRO A 22 -7.14 2.28 -3.36
C PRO A 22 -7.56 2.14 -1.89
N VAL A 23 -8.29 1.07 -1.58
CA VAL A 23 -8.69 0.69 -0.22
C VAL A 23 -8.05 -0.66 0.12
N GLY A 24 -7.43 -0.73 1.30
CA GLY A 24 -6.80 -1.94 1.83
C GLY A 24 -7.47 -2.39 3.13
N ALA A 25 -7.61 -3.69 3.30
CA ALA A 25 -8.06 -4.33 4.53
C ALA A 25 -6.85 -4.82 5.33
N GLN A 26 -6.71 -4.35 6.57
CA GLN A 26 -5.65 -4.77 7.48
C GLN A 26 -6.09 -6.00 8.28
N LEU A 27 -5.42 -7.12 8.08
CA LEU A 27 -5.56 -8.33 8.88
C LEU A 27 -4.46 -8.34 9.94
N VAL A 28 -4.81 -8.67 11.18
CA VAL A 28 -3.86 -8.83 12.30
C VAL A 28 -4.20 -10.12 13.03
N GLY A 29 -3.19 -10.97 13.24
CA GLY A 29 -3.34 -12.22 13.97
C GLY A 29 -2.64 -12.19 15.32
N ALA A 30 -2.91 -13.22 16.12
CA ALA A 30 -2.16 -13.45 17.36
C ALA A 30 -0.66 -13.64 17.09
N ARG A 31 0.16 -13.37 18.12
CA ARG A 31 1.62 -13.59 18.08
C ARG A 31 1.96 -14.99 17.54
N THR A 32 2.99 -15.06 16.69
CA THR A 32 3.52 -16.29 16.06
C THR A 32 2.51 -17.07 15.19
N LYS A 33 1.39 -16.46 14.81
CA LYS A 33 0.38 -17.04 13.92
C LYS A 33 0.45 -16.49 12.49
N ASP A 34 1.64 -16.21 11.99
CA ASP A 34 1.89 -15.68 10.64
C ASP A 34 1.22 -16.52 9.54
N ARG A 35 1.28 -17.86 9.66
CA ARG A 35 0.62 -18.77 8.70
C ARG A 35 -0.89 -18.58 8.64
N LEU A 36 -1.54 -18.26 9.77
CA LEU A 36 -2.96 -18.01 9.82
C LEU A 36 -3.30 -16.66 9.17
N VAL A 37 -2.49 -15.63 9.44
CA VAL A 37 -2.64 -14.31 8.82
C VAL A 37 -2.50 -14.42 7.30
N LEU A 38 -1.48 -15.13 6.80
CA LEU A 38 -1.26 -15.35 5.37
C LEU A 38 -2.41 -16.15 4.71
N ARG A 39 -2.90 -17.21 5.36
CA ARG A 39 -4.07 -17.96 4.86
C ARG A 39 -5.33 -17.09 4.80
N GLY A 40 -5.57 -16.27 5.82
CA GLY A 40 -6.67 -15.31 5.83
C GLY A 40 -6.53 -14.27 4.72
N GLY A 41 -5.30 -13.80 4.47
CA GLY A 41 -5.00 -12.89 3.37
C GLY A 41 -5.29 -13.47 2.00
N ALA A 42 -4.84 -14.71 1.76
CA ALA A 42 -5.09 -15.41 0.50
C ALA A 42 -6.60 -15.67 0.28
N ALA A 43 -7.35 -16.00 1.34
CA ALA A 43 -8.79 -16.16 1.25
C ALA A 43 -9.49 -14.82 0.94
N LEU A 44 -9.04 -13.73 1.55
CA LEU A 44 -9.57 -12.39 1.29
C LEU A 44 -9.27 -11.93 -0.15
N GLU A 45 -8.05 -12.16 -0.62
CA GLU A 45 -7.63 -11.90 -1.99
C GLU A 45 -8.44 -12.72 -3.00
N ALA A 46 -8.72 -14.00 -2.74
CA ALA A 46 -9.54 -14.82 -3.64
C ALA A 46 -10.98 -14.29 -3.83
N VAL A 47 -11.52 -13.58 -2.84
CA VAL A 47 -12.88 -12.99 -2.90
C VAL A 47 -12.85 -11.56 -3.45
N MET A 48 -11.78 -10.80 -3.21
CA MET A 48 -11.73 -9.35 -3.48
C MET A 48 -10.72 -8.91 -4.54
N GLY A 49 -9.79 -9.79 -4.96
CA GLY A 49 -8.58 -9.45 -5.71
C GLY A 49 -8.82 -8.79 -7.07
N GLU A 50 -9.91 -9.13 -7.74
CA GLU A 50 -10.32 -8.53 -9.03
C GLU A 50 -10.68 -7.03 -8.92
N ARG A 51 -10.86 -6.50 -7.71
CA ARG A 51 -11.24 -5.10 -7.48
C ARG A 51 -10.07 -4.16 -7.31
N PHE A 52 -8.85 -4.68 -7.28
CA PHE A 52 -7.64 -3.87 -7.17
C PHE A 52 -6.95 -3.74 -8.53
N THR A 53 -7.41 -2.78 -9.32
CA THR A 53 -6.67 -2.34 -10.51
C THR A 53 -5.37 -1.71 -10.05
N ARG A 54 -4.21 -2.22 -10.53
CA ARG A 54 -2.90 -1.61 -10.25
C ARG A 54 -2.96 -0.11 -10.58
N PRO A 55 -2.80 0.78 -9.60
CA PRO A 55 -2.76 2.21 -9.89
C PRO A 55 -1.56 2.49 -10.79
N VAL A 56 -1.80 3.01 -11.99
CA VAL A 56 -0.71 3.61 -12.77
C VAL A 56 -0.33 4.88 -12.01
N PRO A 57 0.92 5.03 -11.54
CA PRO A 57 1.33 6.25 -10.88
C PRO A 57 1.04 7.44 -11.79
N ALA A 58 0.30 8.44 -11.29
CA ALA A 58 0.03 9.67 -12.04
C ALA A 58 1.32 10.37 -12.50
N ASN A 59 2.45 10.06 -11.85
CA ASN A 59 3.77 10.55 -12.25
C ASN A 59 4.37 9.87 -13.49
N ARG A 60 3.79 8.80 -14.05
CA ARG A 60 4.20 8.30 -15.37
C ARG A 60 3.72 9.21 -16.51
N THR A 61 2.70 10.02 -16.26
CA THR A 61 2.29 11.13 -17.15
C THR A 61 2.93 12.46 -16.72
N ALA A 62 3.35 12.59 -15.45
CA ALA A 62 3.89 13.84 -14.88
C ALA A 62 5.42 13.87 -14.62
N SER A 63 6.20 12.87 -15.05
CA SER A 63 7.67 12.89 -14.91
C SER A 63 8.39 13.64 -16.04
N ALA A 64 7.68 14.20 -17.01
CA ALA A 64 8.26 15.00 -18.10
C ALA A 64 8.64 16.44 -17.68
N GLY A 65 8.47 16.86 -16.42
CA GLY A 65 8.60 18.28 -16.07
C GLY A 65 8.89 18.63 -14.61
N ARG A 66 9.58 17.79 -13.84
CA ARG A 66 10.14 18.23 -12.55
C ARG A 66 11.65 18.41 -12.66
N THR A 67 12.05 19.59 -13.10
CA THR A 67 13.40 20.11 -12.82
C THR A 67 13.53 20.27 -11.32
N VAL A 68 14.42 19.49 -10.70
CA VAL A 68 14.86 19.72 -9.33
C VAL A 68 15.59 21.07 -9.32
N PRO A 69 15.20 22.07 -8.52
CA PRO A 69 15.98 23.30 -8.43
C PRO A 69 17.35 22.95 -7.83
N THR A 70 18.38 23.04 -8.66
CA THR A 70 19.77 22.96 -8.22
C THR A 70 20.04 24.21 -7.40
N ALA A 71 20.30 24.04 -6.11
CA ALA A 71 20.81 25.13 -5.29
C ALA A 71 22.24 25.47 -5.77
N GLY A 72 22.35 26.40 -6.73
CA GLY A 72 23.49 27.33 -6.76
C GLY A 72 23.20 28.41 -5.70
N GLY A 73 24.13 28.87 -4.88
CA GLY A 73 25.54 29.12 -5.10
C GLY A 73 25.77 30.56 -4.59
N GLY A 74 26.68 30.74 -3.64
CA GLY A 74 26.90 32.04 -3.01
C GLY A 74 28.20 32.06 -2.22
N ALA A 75 29.31 31.96 -2.95
CA ALA A 75 30.59 32.48 -2.49
C ALA A 75 30.62 33.98 -2.80
N ALA A 76 30.84 34.79 -1.78
CA ALA A 76 31.37 36.16 -1.85
C ALA A 76 32.02 36.46 -0.51
#